data_AF-A0A7L3EYB5-F1
#
_entry.id   AF-A0A7L3EYB5-F1
#
_cell.length_a   1.000
_cell.length_b   1.000
_cell.length_c   1.000
_cell.angle_alpha   90.00
_cell.angle_beta   90.00
_cell.angle_gamma   90.00
#
_symmetry.space_group_name_H-M   'P 1'
#
loop_
_entity.id
_entity.type
_entity.pdbx_description
1 polymer ?
#
loop_
_entity_poly.entity_id
_entity_poly.type
_entity_poly.pdbx_seq_one_letter_code
_entity_poly.pdbx_strand_id
1 'polypeptide(L)'
;GSLIVAAGWLLPLRSVRRVTLLRGGSQVAIGTHGPLGLGRRTLTVPLRDVSGRAHRTEAAAAIPLKVRGRPFFFLLDKDGQLSHPRLFDLTVGAFRKF
;
A
#
# COMPACT_ATOMS: atom_id res chain seq x y z
N GLY A 1 11.18 -15.66 21.25
CA GLY A 1 10.44 -16.53 20.32
C GLY A 1 9.19 -15.85 19.76
N SER A 2 8.14 -15.71 20.57
CA SER A 2 6.80 -15.25 20.13
C SER A 2 6.79 -13.92 19.34
N LEU A 3 7.58 -12.92 19.75
CA LEU A 3 7.66 -11.63 19.05
C LEU A 3 8.17 -11.75 17.61
N ILE A 4 9.10 -12.66 17.34
CA ILE A 4 9.67 -12.88 16.00
C ILE A 4 8.59 -13.49 15.09
N VAL A 5 7.82 -14.44 15.61
CA VAL A 5 6.70 -15.07 14.88
C VAL A 5 5.59 -14.05 14.60
N ALA A 6 5.23 -13.24 15.59
CA ALA A 6 4.23 -12.18 15.42
C ALA A 6 4.68 -11.14 14.39
N ALA A 7 5.96 -10.74 14.41
CA ALA A 7 6.52 -9.83 13.41
C ALA A 7 6.52 -10.47 12.01
N GLY A 8 6.95 -11.73 11.88
CA GLY A 8 6.92 -12.48 10.63
C GLY A 8 5.51 -12.66 10.05
N TRP A 9 4.49 -12.68 10.92
CA TRP A 9 3.09 -12.71 10.50
C TRP A 9 2.58 -11.33 10.04
N LEU A 10 2.89 -10.27 10.80
CA LEU A 10 2.30 -8.93 10.61
C LEU A 10 3.00 -8.09 9.54
N LEU A 11 4.32 -8.19 9.40
CA LEU A 11 5.08 -7.37 8.45
C LEU A 11 4.69 -7.64 6.99
N PRO A 12 4.55 -8.89 6.52
CA PRO A 12 4.14 -9.17 5.15
C PRO A 12 2.73 -8.65 4.83
N LEU A 13 1.82 -8.68 5.81
CA LEU A 13 0.45 -8.17 5.64
C LEU A 13 0.40 -6.67 5.36
N ARG A 14 1.46 -5.93 5.72
CA ARG A 14 1.59 -4.49 5.50
C ARG A 14 2.41 -4.15 4.25
N SER A 15 3.21 -5.08 3.74
CA SER A 15 4.02 -4.89 2.54
C SER A 15 3.15 -5.00 1.30
N VAL A 16 3.06 -3.89 0.56
CA VAL A 16 2.28 -3.78 -0.66
C VAL A 16 3.14 -4.22 -1.82
N ARG A 17 2.71 -5.30 -2.47
CA ARG A 17 3.36 -5.85 -3.65
C ARG A 17 2.82 -5.24 -4.94
N ARG A 18 1.53 -4.87 -4.94
CA ARG A 18 0.85 -4.37 -6.14
C ARG A 18 -0.24 -3.40 -5.74
N VAL A 19 -0.30 -2.28 -6.43
CA VAL A 19 -1.46 -1.38 -6.39
C VAL A 19 -2.05 -1.35 -7.78
N THR A 20 -3.34 -1.67 -7.89
CA THR A 20 -4.07 -1.63 -9.17
C THR A 20 -5.23 -0.67 -9.02
N LEU A 21 -5.25 0.38 -9.84
CA LEU A 21 -6.44 1.22 -9.97
C LEU A 21 -7.49 0.43 -10.75
N LEU A 22 -8.68 0.23 -10.18
CA LEU A 22 -9.76 -0.48 -10.86
C LEU A 22 -10.38 0.42 -11.94
N ARG A 23 -10.99 -0.21 -12.95
CA ARG A 23 -11.70 0.51 -14.03
C ARG A 23 -12.76 1.43 -13.42
N GLY A 24 -12.76 2.69 -13.85
CA GLY A 24 -13.61 3.75 -13.31
C GLY A 24 -12.91 4.68 -12.32
N GLY A 25 -11.68 4.40 -11.88
CA GLY A 25 -10.87 5.31 -11.07
C GLY A 25 -11.41 5.62 -9.67
N SER A 26 -12.49 4.96 -9.26
CA SER A 26 -13.16 5.15 -7.97
C SER A 26 -12.63 4.22 -6.88
N GLN A 27 -11.98 3.12 -7.26
CA GLN A 27 -11.51 2.08 -6.37
C GLN A 27 -10.06 1.67 -6.67
N VAL A 28 -9.37 1.25 -5.63
CA VAL A 28 -7.97 0.82 -5.65
C VAL A 28 -7.89 -0.55 -5.01
N ALA A 29 -7.31 -1.51 -5.73
CA ALA A 29 -6.96 -2.82 -5.21
C ALA A 29 -5.50 -2.82 -4.74
N ILE A 30 -5.31 -3.01 -3.44
CA ILE A 30 -4.01 -3.11 -2.77
C ILE A 30 -3.71 -4.58 -2.53
N GLY A 31 -2.75 -5.13 -3.25
CA GLY A 31 -2.23 -6.48 -3.06
C GLY A 31 -1.11 -6.50 -2.04
N THR A 32 -1.32 -7.17 -0.91
CA THR A 32 -0.31 -7.44 0.12
C THR A 32 0.06 -8.92 0.17
N HIS A 33 1.16 -9.23 0.87
CA HIS A 33 1.50 -10.62 1.13
C HIS A 33 0.54 -11.21 2.16
N GLY A 34 0.30 -12.51 2.05
CA GLY A 34 -0.44 -13.24 3.08
C GLY A 34 0.39 -13.42 4.36
N PRO A 35 -0.23 -13.95 5.42
CA PRO A 35 0.47 -14.18 6.68
C PRO A 35 1.67 -15.11 6.50
N LEU A 36 2.79 -14.82 7.17
CA LEU A 36 4.08 -15.50 7.01
C LEU A 36 4.63 -15.47 5.57
N GLY A 37 4.14 -14.54 4.73
CA GLY A 37 4.48 -14.51 3.31
C GLY A 37 3.79 -15.60 2.47
N LEU A 38 2.92 -16.41 3.08
CA LEU A 38 2.18 -17.47 2.41
C LEU A 38 0.91 -16.92 1.79
N GLY A 39 0.80 -17.07 0.47
CA GLY A 39 -0.35 -16.61 -0.29
C GLY A 39 -0.36 -15.11 -0.58
N ARG A 40 -1.44 -14.65 -1.22
CA ARG A 40 -1.62 -13.27 -1.66
C ARG A 40 -2.94 -12.77 -1.12
N ARG A 41 -2.93 -11.57 -0.56
CA ARG A 41 -4.14 -10.89 -0.10
C ARG A 41 -4.37 -9.68 -0.98
N THR A 42 -5.60 -9.50 -1.46
CA THR A 42 -5.97 -8.29 -2.20
C THR A 42 -7.08 -7.58 -1.42
N LEU A 43 -6.87 -6.30 -1.15
CA LEU A 43 -7.82 -5.45 -0.45
C LEU A 43 -8.30 -4.38 -1.43
N THR A 44 -9.59 -4.39 -1.75
CA THR A 44 -10.21 -3.32 -2.54
C THR A 44 -10.74 -2.24 -1.61
N VAL A 45 -10.26 -1.01 -1.80
CA VAL A 45 -10.69 0.17 -1.03
C VAL A 45 -11.07 1.30 -1.98
N PRO A 46 -12.04 2.16 -1.61
CA PRO A 46 -12.35 3.34 -2.39
C PRO A 46 -11.14 4.27 -2.49
N LEU A 47 -10.88 4.87 -3.65
CA LEU A 47 -9.75 5.79 -3.85
C LEU A 47 -9.81 6.99 -2.89
N ARG A 48 -11.02 7.45 -2.56
CA ARG A 48 -11.27 8.53 -1.58
C ARG A 48 -10.78 8.20 -0.16
N ASP A 49 -10.56 6.93 0.13
CA ASP A 49 -10.13 6.43 1.43
C ASP A 49 -8.63 6.08 1.45
N VAL A 50 -7.91 6.39 0.37
CA VAL A 50 -6.47 6.14 0.23
C VAL A 50 -5.71 7.46 0.06
N SER A 51 -4.58 7.59 0.75
CA SER A 51 -3.67 8.73 0.62
C SER A 51 -2.21 8.27 0.69
N GLY A 52 -1.40 8.78 -0.23
CA GLY A 52 0.05 8.79 -0.08
C GLY A 52 0.46 9.81 0.97
N ARG A 53 1.28 9.41 1.94
CA ARG A 53 1.81 10.31 2.99
C ARG A 53 3.22 10.80 2.73
N ALA A 54 3.93 10.24 1.76
CA ALA A 54 5.24 10.71 1.34
C ALA A 54 5.34 10.75 -0.18
N HIS A 55 6.08 11.73 -0.68
CA HIS A 55 6.44 11.80 -2.08
C HIS A 55 7.49 10.74 -2.40
N ARG A 56 7.42 10.13 -3.58
CA ARG A 56 8.31 9.04 -4.01
C ARG A 56 9.81 9.36 -3.92
N THR A 57 10.19 10.64 -4.03
CA THR A 57 11.58 11.11 -3.88
C THR A 57 12.03 11.33 -2.44
N GLU A 58 11.10 11.45 -1.49
CA GLU A 58 11.42 11.64 -0.07
C GLU A 58 11.39 10.31 0.71
N ALA A 59 10.75 9.29 0.16
CA ALA A 59 10.65 7.98 0.78
C ALA A 59 11.99 7.23 0.71
N ALA A 60 12.67 7.10 1.85
CA ALA A 60 14.00 6.46 1.93
C ALA A 60 14.03 4.99 1.48
N ALA A 61 12.94 4.24 1.66
CA ALA A 61 12.88 2.81 1.33
C ALA A 61 11.50 2.35 0.83
N ALA A 62 10.41 2.84 1.43
CA ALA A 62 9.06 2.49 1.04
C ALA A 62 8.13 3.69 1.14
N ILE A 63 7.20 3.80 0.20
CA ILE A 63 6.18 4.84 0.13
C ILE A 63 5.03 4.45 1.08
N PRO A 64 4.77 5.22 2.16
CA PRO A 64 3.68 4.94 3.08
C PRO A 64 2.33 5.34 2.48
N LEU A 65 1.44 4.37 2.36
CA LEU A 65 0.05 4.53 1.97
C LEU A 65 -0.84 4.44 3.23
N LYS A 66 -1.61 5.49 3.49
CA LYS A 66 -2.63 5.50 4.54
C LYS A 66 -3.97 5.12 3.93
N VAL A 67 -4.65 4.17 4.58
CA VAL A 67 -6.02 3.79 4.27
C VAL A 67 -6.92 4.22 5.43
N ARG A 68 -8.02 4.91 5.13
CA ARG A 68 -9.03 5.35 6.12
C ARG A 68 -9.60 4.13 6.84
N GLY A 69 -9.77 4.23 8.16
CA GLY A 69 -10.26 3.13 9.00
C GLY A 69 -9.22 2.04 9.28
N ARG A 70 -7.96 2.19 8.85
CA ARG A 70 -6.86 1.28 9.22
C ARG A 70 -5.84 1.99 10.11
N PRO A 71 -5.48 1.40 11.27
CA PRO A 71 -4.52 2.04 12.18
C PRO A 71 -3.13 2.16 11.54
N PHE A 72 -2.73 1.13 10.78
CA PHE A 72 -1.40 1.02 10.21
C PHE A 72 -1.29 1.57 8.79
N PHE A 73 -0.10 2.06 8.44
CA PHE A 73 0.29 2.37 7.07
C PHE A 73 0.67 1.11 6.31
N PHE A 74 0.30 1.07 5.05
CA PHE A 74 0.75 0.09 4.07
C PHE A 74 2.04 0.61 3.43
N LEU A 75 3.02 -0.25 3.24
CA LEU A 75 4.34 0.13 2.74
C LEU A 75 4.46 -0.37 1.31
N LEU A 76 4.44 0.56 0.36
CA LEU A 76 4.71 0.26 -1.04
C LEU A 76 6.20 0.36 -1.30
N ASP A 77 6.79 -0.69 -1.85
CA ASP A 77 8.21 -0.69 -2.19
C ASP A 77 8.54 0.42 -3.21
N LYS A 78 9.56 1.25 -2.93
CA LYS A 78 9.95 2.34 -3.83
C LYS A 78 10.54 1.81 -5.14
N ASP A 79 11.21 0.65 -5.06
CA ASP A 79 11.90 0.03 -6.19
C ASP A 79 10.93 -0.86 -7.02
N GLY A 80 9.66 -0.89 -6.65
CA GLY A 80 8.62 -1.59 -7.39
C GLY A 80 8.38 -0.98 -8.77
N GLN A 81 8.05 -1.82 -9.76
CA GLN A 81 7.68 -1.33 -11.09
C GLN A 81 6.29 -0.67 -11.06
N LEU A 82 6.27 0.65 -11.23
CA LEU A 82 5.06 1.44 -11.46
C LEU A 82 4.81 1.55 -12.96
N SER A 83 3.78 0.88 -13.47
CA SER A 83 3.43 0.95 -14.90
C SER A 83 3.09 2.38 -15.36
N HIS A 84 2.49 3.19 -14.48
CA HIS A 84 2.08 4.57 -14.77
C HIS A 84 2.34 5.49 -13.57
N PRO A 85 3.57 6.01 -13.38
CA PRO A 85 3.94 6.80 -12.21
C PRO A 85 3.14 8.11 -12.10
N ARG A 86 2.86 8.79 -13.22
CA ARG A 86 2.06 10.03 -13.21
C ARG A 86 0.62 9.80 -12.76
N LEU A 87 0.01 8.70 -13.19
CA LEU A 87 -1.34 8.34 -12.76
C LEU A 87 -1.35 7.98 -11.27
N PHE A 88 -0.31 7.28 -10.79
CA PHE A 88 -0.14 6.97 -9.38
C PHE A 88 -0.06 8.24 -8.53
N ASP A 89 0.80 9.20 -8.90
CA ASP A 89 0.98 10.45 -8.16
C ASP A 89 -0.31 11.28 -8.08
N LEU A 90 -1.12 11.30 -9.16
CA LEU A 90 -2.39 12.02 -9.19
C LEU A 90 -3.52 11.32 -8.42
N THR A 91 -3.43 10.01 -8.20
CA THR A 91 -4.52 9.20 -7.63
C THR A 91 -4.15 8.68 -6.24
N VAL A 92 -3.43 7.56 -6.17
CA VAL A 92 -3.10 6.84 -4.95
C VAL A 92 -2.05 7.57 -4.13
N GLY A 93 -1.04 8.14 -4.80
CA GLY A 93 0.03 8.93 -4.21
C GLY A 93 -0.40 10.33 -3.80
N ALA A 94 -1.61 10.77 -4.15
CA ALA A 94 -2.09 12.09 -3.81
C ALA A 94 -2.18 12.25 -2.29
N PHE A 95 -1.64 13.36 -1.80
CA PHE A 95 -1.73 13.71 -0.39
C PHE A 95 -3.16 14.14 -0.07
N ARG A 96 -3.82 13.42 0.85
CA ARG A 96 -5.15 13.76 1.34
C ARG A 96 -5.15 13.67 2.86
N LYS A 97 -5.68 14.71 3.49
CA LYS A 97 -5.84 14.75 4.95
C LYS A 97 -7.16 14.05 5.29
N PHE A 98 -7.09 13.02 6.12
CA PHE A 98 -8.24 12.29 6.65
C PHE A 98 -8.09 12.17 8.17
#